data_AF-A0A1M7R160-F1
#
_entry.id   AF-A0A1M7R160-F1
#
_cell.length_a   1.000
_cell.length_b   1.000
_cell.length_c   1.000
_cell.angle_alpha   90.00
_cell.angle_beta   90.00
_cell.angle_gamma   90.00
#
_symmetry.space_group_name_H-M   'P 1'
#
loop_
_entity.id
_entity.type
_entity.pdbx_description
1 polymer ?
#
loop_
_entity_poly.entity_id
_entity_poly.type
_entity_poly.pdbx_seq_one_letter_code
_entity_poly.pdbx_strand_id
1 'polypeptide(L)'
;MTNTLGQVNPGVGPGGVVVILTALELEHRAVHRHLRRVHTVVHPAGTIFDVGELEGSTIRVALAVTGPGNTGAGILAERSIAMFAPSAVFFVGVAGSLATDIDLGDVVFATRVYFYQGGLESPTGFSPRPAAWPAPHRIEQLARHVSRTGQFGTTVHFRPIAAGDVVLDSLDGPLIARIRQNYNDAAAVEMESAGLHQAGQLNESLPVLTVRGVSDRADGKKELADRRGLQHRAADTAAAFAVALCRALESGPGPPATVAESVRISTAALLRVRDDDRFILFHSPTRPGAYGPPGGVVKLRSSDALEAVGFRAEPRRNSAMHGDLRGFVPGIALGDFLRWWRTGADRESAPDCLRRELVEELAEIGRPDLAPEVDDVPLTPVRSVVDGPWSVPAAPYDQLRVFEVYDLAPGDARAERFRRTLTGLADDPAEPSVIWADRTDIEYGRCGPHYITPPSAFLFGDRRIHPDLPMLR
;
A
#
# COMPACT_ATOMS: atom_id res chain seq x y z
N MET A 1 13.94 15.27 30.83
CA MET A 1 14.84 15.21 29.65
C MET A 1 14.41 14.02 28.82
N THR A 2 13.43 14.24 27.92
CA THR A 2 12.95 13.21 27.00
C THR A 2 13.07 13.80 25.61
N ASN A 3 13.93 13.17 24.83
CA ASN A 3 14.46 13.66 23.56
C ASN A 3 13.37 13.61 22.48
N THR A 4 13.03 14.78 21.95
CA THR A 4 12.12 14.96 20.82
C THR A 4 12.85 14.55 19.54
N LEU A 5 12.64 13.32 19.07
CA LEU A 5 13.05 12.94 17.72
C LEU A 5 11.97 13.44 16.75
N GLY A 6 12.24 14.60 16.17
CA GLY A 6 11.46 15.15 15.07
C GLY A 6 11.46 14.18 13.89
N GLN A 7 10.28 13.69 13.54
CA GLN A 7 10.05 13.13 12.22
C GLN A 7 10.02 14.28 11.22
N VAL A 8 11.12 14.42 10.48
CA VAL A 8 11.15 15.17 9.24
C VAL A 8 10.26 14.41 8.26
N ASN A 9 9.06 14.92 8.01
CA ASN A 9 8.19 14.47 6.93
C ASN A 9 8.62 15.23 5.66
N PRO A 10 9.30 14.62 4.67
CA PRO A 10 9.40 15.23 3.36
C PRO A 10 8.05 15.07 2.66
N GLY A 11 7.41 16.19 2.32
CA GLY A 11 6.12 16.22 1.65
C GLY A 11 6.10 15.44 0.33
N VAL A 12 5.01 14.73 0.12
CA VAL A 12 4.64 14.01 -1.11
C VAL A 12 3.09 14.03 -1.13
N GLY A 13 2.36 14.80 -1.92
CA GLY A 13 2.47 15.04 -3.37
C GLY A 13 1.79 13.90 -4.14
N PRO A 14 0.68 14.10 -4.88
CA PRO A 14 -0.18 13.03 -5.43
C PRO A 14 0.38 12.31 -6.68
N GLY A 15 1.66 11.92 -6.65
CA GLY A 15 2.33 11.15 -7.69
C GLY A 15 3.21 10.06 -7.07
N GLY A 16 3.05 8.81 -7.52
CA GLY A 16 3.77 7.66 -6.97
C GLY A 16 5.29 7.79 -7.07
N VAL A 17 6.03 7.10 -6.19
CA VAL A 17 7.51 7.08 -6.20
C VAL A 17 8.00 5.79 -6.85
N VAL A 18 8.95 5.91 -7.78
CA VAL A 18 9.77 4.79 -8.25
C VAL A 18 11.18 4.98 -7.70
N VAL A 19 11.75 3.92 -7.12
CA VAL A 19 13.17 3.93 -6.75
C VAL A 19 13.98 3.43 -7.94
N ILE A 20 15.05 4.13 -8.28
CA ILE A 20 16.06 3.66 -9.23
C ILE A 20 17.39 3.50 -8.49
N LEU A 21 17.94 2.30 -8.52
CA LEU A 21 19.26 2.00 -7.99
C LEU A 21 20.23 1.73 -9.14
N THR A 22 21.47 2.18 -8.97
CA THR A 22 22.55 2.00 -9.95
C THR A 22 23.81 1.54 -9.23
N ALA A 23 24.70 0.80 -9.89
CA ALA A 23 25.93 0.32 -9.26
C ALA A 23 27.06 1.36 -9.32
N LEU A 24 27.12 2.16 -10.40
CA LEU A 24 28.23 3.06 -10.71
C LEU A 24 27.79 4.52 -10.88
N GLU A 25 28.70 5.44 -10.60
CA GLU A 25 28.48 6.89 -10.78
C GLU A 25 28.08 7.29 -12.21
N LEU A 26 28.62 6.61 -13.23
CA LEU A 26 28.26 6.90 -14.62
C LEU A 26 26.81 6.50 -14.93
N GLU A 27 26.32 5.42 -14.30
CA GLU A 27 24.96 4.90 -14.46
C GLU A 27 23.98 5.84 -13.75
N HIS A 28 24.34 6.26 -12.53
CA HIS A 28 23.63 7.31 -11.80
C HIS A 28 23.50 8.58 -12.63
N ARG A 29 24.60 9.08 -13.19
CA ARG A 29 24.59 10.29 -14.04
C ARG A 29 23.70 10.12 -15.27
N ALA A 30 23.67 8.94 -15.89
CA ALA A 30 22.80 8.66 -17.02
C ALA A 30 21.32 8.84 -16.65
N VAL A 31 20.89 8.28 -15.51
CA VAL A 31 19.51 8.44 -15.00
C VAL A 31 19.24 9.89 -14.56
N HIS A 32 20.16 10.48 -13.79
CA HIS A 32 20.04 11.83 -13.23
C HIS A 32 19.80 12.89 -14.31
N ARG A 33 20.36 12.76 -15.52
CA ARG A 33 20.13 13.68 -16.65
C ARG A 33 18.67 13.79 -17.09
N HIS A 34 17.85 12.80 -16.76
CA HIS A 34 16.41 12.81 -17.07
C HIS A 34 15.55 13.46 -15.97
N LEU A 35 16.14 13.76 -14.81
CA LEU A 35 15.42 14.28 -13.66
C LEU A 35 15.35 15.81 -13.69
N ARG A 36 14.22 16.36 -13.26
CA ARG A 36 13.99 17.80 -13.04
C ARG A 36 13.70 18.05 -11.57
N ARG A 37 13.91 19.29 -11.11
CA ARG A 37 13.65 19.72 -9.73
C ARG A 37 14.29 18.79 -8.68
N VAL A 38 15.52 18.35 -8.95
CA VAL A 38 16.24 17.40 -8.10
C VAL A 38 16.56 18.06 -6.77
N HIS A 39 16.26 17.36 -5.69
CA HIS A 39 16.69 17.70 -4.35
C HIS A 39 17.24 16.46 -3.65
N THR A 40 18.16 16.68 -2.72
CA THR A 40 18.82 15.59 -2.01
C THR A 40 18.03 15.20 -0.75
N VAL A 41 17.85 13.90 -0.56
CA VAL A 41 17.24 13.30 0.63
C VAL A 41 18.23 12.34 1.26
N VAL A 42 18.54 12.55 2.54
CA VAL A 42 19.51 11.73 3.28
C VAL A 42 18.76 10.77 4.20
N HIS A 43 18.96 9.47 4.01
CA HIS A 43 18.46 8.44 4.90
C HIS A 43 19.19 8.53 6.26
N PRO A 44 18.52 8.26 7.41
CA PRO A 44 19.16 8.35 8.73
C PRO A 44 20.44 7.51 8.90
N ALA A 45 20.55 6.41 8.15
CA ALA A 45 21.74 5.55 8.10
C ALA A 45 22.82 5.99 7.08
N GLY A 46 22.70 7.19 6.50
CA GLY A 46 23.74 7.83 5.68
C GLY A 46 23.61 7.68 4.16
N THR A 47 22.70 6.86 3.64
CA THR A 47 22.46 6.75 2.19
C THR A 47 21.87 8.06 1.65
N ILE A 48 22.44 8.58 0.57
CA ILE A 48 21.99 9.81 -0.08
C ILE A 48 21.19 9.45 -1.33
N PHE A 49 19.99 10.01 -1.45
CA PHE A 49 19.13 9.88 -2.61
C PHE A 49 18.95 11.22 -3.31
N ASP A 50 19.10 11.24 -4.63
CA ASP A 50 18.63 12.34 -5.47
C ASP A 50 17.18 12.09 -5.84
N VAL A 51 16.28 12.94 -5.36
CA VAL A 51 14.84 12.84 -5.61
C VAL A 51 14.40 13.90 -6.60
N GLY A 52 13.86 13.46 -7.74
CA GLY A 52 13.47 14.35 -8.84
C GLY A 52 12.19 13.93 -9.54
N GLU A 53 11.73 14.79 -10.44
CA GLU A 53 10.54 14.62 -11.27
C GLU A 53 10.93 14.21 -12.69
N LEU A 54 10.09 13.40 -13.34
CA LEU A 54 10.21 13.12 -14.76
C LEU A 54 9.37 14.10 -15.58
N GLU A 55 9.94 14.64 -16.66
CA GLU A 55 9.17 15.49 -17.58
C GLU A 55 7.92 14.75 -18.10
N GLY A 56 6.78 15.44 -18.03
CA GLY A 56 5.50 14.94 -18.52
C GLY A 56 4.90 13.82 -17.68
N SER A 57 5.32 13.67 -16.42
CA SER A 57 4.89 12.60 -15.53
C SER A 57 4.71 13.11 -14.10
N THR A 58 3.73 12.56 -13.40
CA THR A 58 3.56 12.75 -11.94
C THR A 58 4.49 11.87 -11.11
N ILE A 59 5.15 10.87 -11.73
CA ILE A 59 6.06 9.98 -11.02
C ILE A 59 7.31 10.73 -10.58
N ARG A 60 7.67 10.51 -9.31
CA ARG A 60 8.94 10.97 -8.75
C ARG A 60 9.91 9.80 -8.68
N VAL A 61 11.17 10.08 -8.97
CA VAL A 61 12.25 9.10 -8.94
C VAL A 61 13.14 9.40 -7.73
N ALA A 62 13.34 8.41 -6.87
CA ALA A 62 14.39 8.42 -5.86
C ALA A 62 15.58 7.60 -6.38
N LEU A 63 16.70 8.27 -6.65
CA LEU A 63 17.87 7.71 -7.30
C LEU A 63 19.04 7.59 -6.31
N ALA A 64 19.72 6.44 -6.28
CA ALA A 64 20.94 6.26 -5.48
C ALA A 64 21.93 5.27 -6.10
N VAL A 65 23.21 5.42 -5.72
CA VAL A 65 24.29 4.49 -6.06
C VAL A 65 24.44 3.44 -4.96
N THR A 66 24.47 2.16 -5.34
CA THR A 66 24.65 1.04 -4.41
C THR A 66 26.08 0.56 -4.27
N GLY A 67 26.92 0.85 -5.27
CA GLY A 67 28.14 0.09 -5.50
C GLY A 67 27.85 -1.29 -6.12
N PRO A 68 28.90 -1.98 -6.58
CA PRO A 68 28.76 -3.31 -7.16
C PRO A 68 28.52 -4.39 -6.09
N GLY A 69 27.85 -5.47 -6.49
CA GLY A 69 27.63 -6.64 -5.63
C GLY A 69 26.21 -6.75 -5.05
N ASN A 70 25.76 -7.99 -4.86
CA ASN A 70 24.37 -8.30 -4.53
C ASN A 70 24.02 -7.89 -3.09
N THR A 71 24.93 -8.08 -2.13
CA THR A 71 24.66 -7.75 -0.72
C THR A 71 24.39 -6.26 -0.53
N GLY A 72 25.23 -5.39 -1.11
CA GLY A 72 25.06 -3.94 -1.02
C GLY A 72 23.77 -3.49 -1.70
N ALA A 73 23.51 -4.00 -2.92
CA ALA A 73 22.29 -3.72 -3.67
C ALA A 73 21.03 -4.11 -2.90
N GLY A 74 20.99 -5.30 -2.28
CA GLY A 74 19.85 -5.77 -1.49
C GLY A 74 19.60 -4.93 -0.24
N ILE A 75 20.65 -4.58 0.52
CA ILE A 75 20.51 -3.73 1.73
C ILE A 75 19.99 -2.34 1.38
N LEU A 76 20.50 -1.75 0.30
CA LEU A 76 20.09 -0.40 -0.11
C LEU A 76 18.70 -0.40 -0.77
N ALA A 77 18.32 -1.49 -1.45
CA ALA A 77 16.96 -1.73 -1.88
C ALA A 77 16.01 -1.75 -0.68
N GLU A 78 16.26 -2.58 0.34
CA GLU A 78 15.45 -2.64 1.57
C GLU A 78 15.28 -1.26 2.22
N ARG A 79 16.39 -0.53 2.40
CA ARG A 79 16.36 0.83 2.99
C ARG A 79 15.53 1.80 2.15
N SER A 80 15.67 1.74 0.83
CA SER A 80 14.90 2.61 -0.08
C SER A 80 13.40 2.25 -0.07
N ILE A 81 13.06 0.96 0.02
CA ILE A 81 11.67 0.50 0.10
C ILE A 81 11.02 1.01 1.38
N ALA A 82 11.68 0.81 2.52
CA ALA A 82 11.19 1.28 3.82
C ALA A 82 11.05 2.81 3.89
N MET A 83 11.94 3.56 3.23
CA MET A 83 11.94 5.02 3.24
C MET A 83 10.89 5.64 2.33
N PHE A 84 10.69 5.08 1.13
CA PHE A 84 9.90 5.73 0.08
C PHE A 84 8.56 5.05 -0.21
N ALA A 85 8.34 3.82 0.28
CA ALA A 85 7.19 2.98 -0.07
C ALA A 85 6.87 3.02 -1.59
N PRO A 86 7.83 2.69 -2.46
CA PRO A 86 7.71 2.93 -3.89
C PRO A 86 6.72 1.97 -4.55
N SER A 87 6.20 2.33 -5.72
CA SER A 87 5.36 1.44 -6.54
C SER A 87 6.18 0.39 -7.30
N ALA A 88 7.47 0.65 -7.51
CA ALA A 88 8.43 -0.29 -8.08
C ALA A 88 9.87 0.13 -7.75
N VAL A 89 10.79 -0.83 -7.78
CA VAL A 89 12.24 -0.59 -7.70
C VAL A 89 12.92 -1.07 -8.96
N PHE A 90 13.69 -0.21 -9.60
CA PHE A 90 14.43 -0.54 -10.81
C PHE A 90 15.91 -0.57 -10.50
N PHE A 91 16.62 -1.53 -11.06
CA PHE A 91 18.08 -1.48 -11.11
C PHE A 91 18.53 -1.22 -12.53
N VAL A 92 19.17 -0.08 -12.72
CA VAL A 92 19.58 0.44 -14.02
C VAL A 92 21.10 0.50 -14.03
N GLY A 93 21.71 -0.09 -15.04
CA GLY A 93 23.15 -0.06 -15.17
C GLY A 93 23.66 -0.73 -16.43
N VAL A 94 24.93 -1.09 -16.45
CA VAL A 94 25.53 -1.84 -17.56
C VAL A 94 25.72 -3.32 -17.23
N ALA A 95 25.88 -4.14 -18.25
CA ALA A 95 26.18 -5.56 -18.14
C ALA A 95 27.06 -6.05 -19.31
N GLY A 96 27.74 -7.17 -19.09
CA GLY A 96 28.44 -7.89 -20.15
C GLY A 96 27.49 -8.83 -20.89
N SER A 97 27.53 -8.84 -22.22
CA SER A 97 26.69 -9.77 -23.02
C SER A 97 27.26 -11.18 -23.00
N LEU A 98 26.38 -12.16 -22.77
CA LEU A 98 26.63 -13.58 -22.99
C LEU A 98 26.13 -14.06 -24.36
N ALA A 99 25.28 -13.24 -25.00
CA ALA A 99 24.66 -13.54 -26.28
C ALA A 99 25.41 -12.86 -27.44
N THR A 100 25.56 -13.58 -28.55
CA THR A 100 26.26 -13.10 -29.75
C THR A 100 25.38 -12.22 -30.63
N ASP A 101 24.06 -12.32 -30.49
CA ASP A 101 23.04 -11.60 -31.28
C ASP A 101 22.57 -10.29 -30.61
N ILE A 102 23.23 -9.85 -29.55
CA ILE A 102 22.96 -8.57 -28.86
C ILE A 102 24.14 -7.63 -29.08
N ASP A 103 23.90 -6.41 -29.56
CA ASP A 103 24.98 -5.47 -29.89
C ASP A 103 25.39 -4.60 -28.70
N LEU A 104 26.61 -4.05 -28.76
CA LEU A 104 27.08 -3.11 -27.73
C LEU A 104 26.25 -1.83 -27.80
N GLY A 105 25.72 -1.39 -26.65
CA GLY A 105 24.77 -0.29 -26.54
C GLY A 105 23.30 -0.70 -26.54
N ASP A 106 22.98 -1.95 -26.93
CA ASP A 106 21.63 -2.48 -26.77
C ASP A 106 21.24 -2.62 -25.30
N VAL A 107 19.93 -2.68 -25.06
CA VAL A 107 19.37 -2.84 -23.72
C VAL A 107 18.87 -4.27 -23.55
N VAL A 108 19.15 -4.88 -22.40
CA VAL A 108 18.52 -6.12 -21.93
C VAL A 108 17.60 -5.77 -20.77
N PHE A 109 16.30 -5.96 -20.97
CA PHE A 109 15.33 -6.01 -19.88
C PHE A 109 15.26 -7.44 -19.37
N ALA A 110 15.53 -7.64 -18.08
CA ALA A 110 15.51 -8.97 -17.49
C ALA A 110 14.08 -9.51 -17.42
N THR A 111 13.75 -10.50 -18.24
CA THR A 111 12.50 -11.28 -18.06
C THR A 111 12.58 -12.21 -16.86
N ARG A 112 13.80 -12.52 -16.44
CA ARG A 112 14.14 -13.30 -15.26
C ARG A 112 15.56 -12.96 -14.80
N VAL A 113 15.80 -12.98 -13.50
CA VAL A 113 17.15 -12.90 -12.92
C VAL A 113 17.48 -14.24 -12.28
N TYR A 114 18.63 -14.82 -12.64
CA TYR A 114 19.17 -16.03 -12.03
C TYR A 114 20.30 -15.68 -11.06
N PHE A 115 20.25 -16.16 -9.81
CA PHE A 115 21.42 -16.15 -8.94
C PHE A 115 22.32 -17.35 -9.24
N TYR A 116 23.32 -17.17 -10.10
CA TYR A 116 24.06 -18.29 -10.70
C TYR A 116 25.05 -18.97 -9.74
N GLN A 117 25.38 -18.33 -8.62
CA GLN A 117 26.40 -18.81 -7.67
C GLN A 117 25.85 -19.78 -6.62
N GLY A 118 24.52 -19.86 -6.44
CA GLY A 118 23.90 -20.79 -5.50
C GLY A 118 24.09 -22.24 -5.93
N GLY A 119 24.63 -23.09 -5.04
CA GLY A 119 24.83 -24.51 -5.32
C GLY A 119 25.66 -25.24 -4.27
N LEU A 120 25.93 -26.51 -4.54
CA LEU A 120 26.80 -27.38 -3.75
C LEU A 120 28.09 -27.64 -4.54
N GLU A 121 29.24 -27.32 -3.94
CA GLU A 121 30.55 -27.75 -4.46
C GLU A 121 30.91 -29.12 -3.86
N SER A 122 31.32 -30.07 -4.70
CA SER A 122 31.63 -31.44 -4.30
C SER A 122 32.81 -32.01 -5.13
N PRO A 123 33.42 -33.14 -4.74
CA PRO A 123 34.47 -33.77 -5.54
C PRO A 123 34.05 -34.14 -6.98
N THR A 124 32.74 -34.28 -7.24
CA THR A 124 32.17 -34.55 -8.57
C THR A 124 31.84 -33.27 -9.36
N GLY A 125 32.13 -32.10 -8.79
CA GLY A 125 31.87 -30.78 -9.36
C GLY A 125 30.72 -30.02 -8.69
N PHE A 126 30.40 -28.86 -9.26
CA PHE A 126 29.37 -27.94 -8.79
C PHE A 126 27.96 -28.39 -9.22
N SER A 127 27.07 -28.56 -8.25
CA SER A 127 25.65 -28.83 -8.47
C SER A 127 24.82 -27.55 -8.25
N PRO A 128 24.28 -26.91 -9.30
CA PRO A 128 23.53 -25.66 -9.17
C PRO A 128 22.25 -25.80 -8.34
N ARG A 129 21.96 -24.77 -7.55
CA ARG A 129 20.71 -24.58 -6.81
C ARG A 129 20.26 -23.13 -7.00
N PRO A 130 19.84 -22.76 -8.22
CA PRO A 130 19.54 -21.37 -8.53
C PRO A 130 18.29 -20.88 -7.81
N ALA A 131 18.38 -19.68 -7.26
CA ALA A 131 17.23 -18.83 -7.09
C ALA A 131 16.94 -18.10 -8.41
N ALA A 132 15.66 -17.92 -8.73
CA ALA A 132 15.24 -17.26 -9.95
C ALA A 132 14.03 -16.37 -9.69
N TRP A 133 14.10 -15.12 -10.14
CA TRP A 133 13.01 -14.15 -9.98
C TRP A 133 12.51 -13.72 -11.37
N PRO A 134 11.27 -14.09 -11.75
CA PRO A 134 10.67 -13.60 -12.98
C PRO A 134 10.27 -12.13 -12.84
N ALA A 135 10.31 -11.38 -13.94
CA ALA A 135 9.74 -10.04 -13.97
C ALA A 135 8.20 -10.12 -13.76
N PRO A 136 7.60 -9.19 -13.00
CA PRO A 136 6.15 -9.13 -12.84
C PRO A 136 5.45 -8.96 -14.20
N HIS A 137 4.52 -9.87 -14.52
CA HIS A 137 3.91 -9.96 -15.85
C HIS A 137 3.37 -8.63 -16.38
N ARG A 138 2.63 -7.88 -15.56
CA ARG A 138 2.04 -6.59 -15.95
C ARG A 138 3.09 -5.57 -16.39
N ILE A 139 4.17 -5.46 -15.62
CA ILE A 139 5.22 -4.47 -15.92
C ILE A 139 6.09 -4.95 -17.09
N GLU A 140 6.31 -6.26 -17.23
CA GLU A 140 6.97 -6.81 -18.42
C GLU A 140 6.15 -6.50 -19.69
N GLN A 141 4.82 -6.68 -19.67
CA GLN A 141 3.95 -6.33 -20.81
C GLN A 141 4.03 -4.84 -21.14
N LEU A 142 4.05 -3.99 -20.11
CA LEU A 142 4.24 -2.56 -20.28
C LEU A 142 5.61 -2.22 -20.88
N ALA A 143 6.68 -2.83 -20.39
CA ALA A 143 8.03 -2.67 -20.93
C ALA A 143 8.09 -3.11 -22.40
N ARG A 144 7.46 -4.23 -22.77
CA ARG A 144 7.32 -4.68 -24.16
C ARG A 144 6.51 -3.71 -25.02
N HIS A 145 5.51 -3.04 -24.44
CA HIS A 145 4.78 -2.00 -25.15
C HIS A 145 5.65 -0.76 -25.38
N VAL A 146 6.30 -0.24 -24.33
CA VAL A 146 7.23 0.89 -24.39
C VAL A 146 8.37 0.63 -25.38
N SER A 147 8.91 -0.59 -25.41
CA SER A 147 9.93 -0.98 -26.40
C SER A 147 9.43 -0.92 -27.84
N ARG A 148 8.16 -1.26 -28.11
CA ARG A 148 7.59 -1.25 -29.47
C ARG A 148 7.20 0.15 -29.94
N THR A 149 6.78 1.02 -29.03
CA THR A 149 6.25 2.34 -29.35
C THR A 149 7.27 3.47 -29.17
N GLY A 150 8.27 3.26 -28.32
CA GLY A 150 9.36 4.20 -28.09
C GLY A 150 10.47 4.12 -29.14
N GLN A 151 11.29 5.16 -29.19
CA GLN A 151 12.48 5.21 -30.02
C GLN A 151 13.70 5.47 -29.12
N PHE A 152 14.55 4.46 -28.97
CA PHE A 152 15.73 4.50 -28.08
C PHE A 152 17.06 4.55 -28.85
N GLY A 153 17.02 4.48 -30.19
CA GLY A 153 18.22 4.40 -31.02
C GLY A 153 19.01 3.09 -30.84
N THR A 154 18.39 2.07 -30.24
CA THR A 154 18.97 0.75 -29.96
C THR A 154 17.86 -0.29 -29.79
N THR A 155 18.22 -1.58 -29.83
CA THR A 155 17.28 -2.68 -29.61
C THR A 155 17.13 -2.96 -28.11
N VAL A 156 15.89 -3.24 -27.70
CA VAL A 156 15.59 -3.73 -26.34
C VAL A 156 15.28 -5.22 -26.41
N HIS A 157 16.14 -6.02 -25.79
CA HIS A 157 16.03 -7.47 -25.72
C HIS A 157 15.37 -7.88 -24.39
N PHE A 158 14.37 -8.74 -24.47
CA PHE A 158 13.67 -9.26 -23.29
C PHE A 158 14.16 -10.69 -23.02
N ARG A 159 15.21 -10.82 -22.21
CA ARG A 159 15.87 -12.10 -21.94
C ARG A 159 16.35 -12.19 -20.49
N PRO A 160 16.57 -13.41 -19.96
CA PRO A 160 17.12 -13.59 -18.62
C PRO A 160 18.51 -12.97 -18.43
N ILE A 161 18.82 -12.59 -17.20
CA ILE A 161 20.14 -12.09 -16.78
C ILE A 161 20.68 -12.96 -15.64
N ALA A 162 21.97 -13.31 -15.72
CA ALA A 162 22.69 -14.02 -14.66
C ALA A 162 23.36 -13.03 -13.71
N ALA A 163 23.00 -13.07 -12.43
CA ALA A 163 23.49 -12.19 -11.38
C ALA A 163 24.38 -12.93 -10.38
N GLY A 164 25.52 -12.35 -10.01
CA GLY A 164 26.43 -12.91 -8.99
C GLY A 164 27.63 -12.02 -8.70
N ASP A 165 28.38 -12.29 -7.64
CA ASP A 165 29.43 -11.40 -7.13
C ASP A 165 30.80 -11.55 -7.83
N VAL A 166 30.85 -12.10 -9.05
CA VAL A 166 32.09 -12.28 -9.81
C VAL A 166 32.01 -11.55 -11.14
N VAL A 167 32.97 -10.66 -11.41
CA VAL A 167 33.16 -10.06 -12.73
C VAL A 167 33.59 -11.15 -13.71
N LEU A 168 32.76 -11.41 -14.72
CA LEU A 168 33.13 -12.31 -15.81
C LEU A 168 33.94 -11.54 -16.85
N ASP A 169 35.24 -11.84 -16.93
CA ASP A 169 36.18 -11.18 -17.85
C ASP A 169 36.84 -12.16 -18.83
N SER A 170 36.24 -13.33 -19.04
CA SER A 170 36.69 -14.32 -20.01
C SER A 170 35.53 -15.20 -20.45
N LEU A 171 35.43 -15.44 -21.76
CA LEU A 171 34.51 -16.41 -22.34
C LEU A 171 35.09 -17.84 -22.37
N ASP A 172 36.29 -18.01 -21.82
CA ASP A 172 36.95 -19.29 -21.56
C ASP A 172 37.13 -19.47 -20.04
N GLY A 173 36.62 -20.58 -19.50
CA GLY A 173 36.81 -20.94 -18.10
C GLY A 173 35.63 -21.64 -17.44
N PRO A 174 35.81 -22.12 -16.20
CA PRO A 174 34.80 -22.93 -15.50
C PRO A 174 33.52 -22.14 -15.20
N LEU A 175 33.61 -20.84 -14.92
CA LEU A 175 32.45 -20.01 -14.61
C LEU A 175 31.51 -19.86 -15.81
N ILE A 176 32.02 -19.45 -16.97
CA ILE A 176 31.21 -19.30 -18.18
C ILE A 176 30.72 -20.66 -18.69
N ALA A 177 31.51 -21.72 -18.59
CA ALA A 177 31.05 -23.08 -18.90
C ALA A 177 29.84 -23.46 -18.04
N ARG A 178 29.89 -23.18 -16.72
CA ARG A 178 28.78 -23.39 -15.80
C ARG A 178 27.56 -22.54 -16.16
N ILE A 179 27.75 -21.26 -16.51
CA ILE A 179 26.65 -20.38 -16.91
C ILE A 179 25.98 -20.91 -18.18
N ARG A 180 26.77 -21.22 -19.21
CA ARG A 180 26.27 -21.78 -20.48
C ARG A 180 25.61 -23.16 -20.32
N GLN A 181 26.02 -23.97 -19.35
CA GLN A 181 25.44 -25.28 -19.13
C GLN A 181 24.09 -25.21 -18.39
N ASN A 182 23.96 -24.30 -17.41
CA ASN A 182 22.84 -24.31 -16.47
C ASN A 182 21.86 -23.14 -16.65
N TYR A 183 22.29 -22.07 -17.32
CA TYR A 183 21.53 -20.83 -17.56
C TYR A 183 21.71 -20.40 -19.02
N ASN A 184 21.54 -21.35 -19.95
CA ASN A 184 21.85 -21.18 -21.37
C ASN A 184 20.95 -20.17 -22.10
N ASP A 185 19.88 -19.73 -21.45
CA ASP A 185 18.96 -18.68 -21.87
C ASP A 185 19.38 -17.29 -21.38
N ALA A 186 20.36 -17.19 -20.47
CA ALA A 186 20.87 -15.91 -19.97
C ALA A 186 21.59 -15.13 -21.08
N ALA A 187 21.14 -13.90 -21.30
CA ALA A 187 21.66 -13.01 -22.34
C ALA A 187 22.78 -12.09 -21.84
N ALA A 188 22.81 -11.81 -20.55
CA ALA A 188 23.78 -10.90 -19.93
C ALA A 188 24.18 -11.39 -18.53
N VAL A 189 25.33 -10.89 -18.05
CA VAL A 189 25.86 -11.12 -16.71
C VAL A 189 26.17 -9.80 -16.00
N GLU A 190 25.79 -9.72 -14.72
CA GLU A 190 25.97 -8.55 -13.84
C GLU A 190 26.09 -8.98 -12.37
N MET A 191 26.19 -8.02 -11.44
CA MET A 191 26.55 -8.33 -10.04
C MET A 191 25.58 -7.82 -8.97
N GLU A 192 24.38 -7.34 -9.30
CA GLU A 192 23.52 -6.67 -8.31
C GLU A 192 22.08 -7.19 -8.24
N SER A 193 21.56 -7.72 -9.34
CA SER A 193 20.12 -7.95 -9.47
C SER A 193 19.61 -9.07 -8.58
N ALA A 194 20.41 -10.09 -8.22
CA ALA A 194 19.93 -11.14 -7.32
C ALA A 194 19.62 -10.57 -5.93
N GLY A 195 20.48 -9.71 -5.40
CA GLY A 195 20.24 -9.06 -4.10
C GLY A 195 19.05 -8.10 -4.11
N LEU A 196 18.92 -7.32 -5.19
CA LEU A 196 17.78 -6.43 -5.40
C LEU A 196 16.44 -7.20 -5.47
N HIS A 197 16.36 -8.25 -6.30
CA HIS A 197 15.14 -9.05 -6.46
C HIS A 197 14.78 -9.80 -5.18
N GLN A 198 15.78 -10.28 -4.43
CA GLN A 198 15.57 -10.88 -3.11
C GLN A 198 14.93 -9.88 -2.12
N ALA A 199 15.37 -8.62 -2.12
CA ALA A 199 14.77 -7.58 -1.28
C ALA A 199 13.30 -7.32 -1.66
N GLY A 200 13.01 -7.18 -2.96
CA GLY A 200 11.63 -7.03 -3.45
C GLY A 200 10.72 -8.19 -3.08
N GLN A 201 11.20 -9.43 -3.23
CA GLN A 201 10.44 -10.62 -2.86
C GLN A 201 10.06 -10.63 -1.36
N LEU A 202 10.98 -10.22 -0.49
CA LEU A 202 10.76 -10.16 0.96
C LEU A 202 9.83 -8.99 1.38
N ASN A 203 9.69 -7.97 0.54
CA ASN A 203 8.75 -6.86 0.74
C ASN A 203 7.43 -7.14 0.03
N GLU A 204 6.73 -8.19 0.45
CA GLU A 204 5.39 -8.53 -0.05
C GLU A 204 5.33 -8.69 -1.59
N SER A 205 6.43 -9.17 -2.19
CA SER A 205 6.57 -9.28 -3.65
C SER A 205 6.43 -7.94 -4.39
N LEU A 206 6.97 -6.87 -3.81
CA LEU A 206 7.08 -5.55 -4.44
C LEU A 206 7.70 -5.67 -5.85
N PRO A 207 7.16 -4.98 -6.87
CA PRO A 207 7.69 -5.07 -8.22
C PRO A 207 9.14 -4.59 -8.32
N VAL A 208 10.02 -5.49 -8.76
CA VAL A 208 11.44 -5.21 -9.01
C VAL A 208 11.80 -5.52 -10.44
N LEU A 209 12.52 -4.61 -11.09
CA LEU A 209 12.94 -4.73 -12.49
C LEU A 209 14.45 -4.52 -12.64
N THR A 210 15.03 -5.17 -13.64
CA THR A 210 16.42 -4.97 -14.03
C THR A 210 16.50 -4.53 -15.49
N VAL A 211 17.16 -3.39 -15.73
CA VAL A 211 17.41 -2.84 -17.06
C VAL A 211 18.91 -2.64 -17.23
N ARG A 212 19.51 -3.36 -18.18
CA ARG A 212 20.96 -3.32 -18.41
C ARG A 212 21.31 -2.88 -19.82
N GLY A 213 22.18 -1.90 -19.96
CA GLY A 213 22.83 -1.59 -21.24
C GLY A 213 24.04 -2.50 -21.44
N VAL A 214 24.24 -3.03 -22.65
CA VAL A 214 25.38 -3.89 -22.94
C VAL A 214 26.64 -3.05 -23.18
N SER A 215 27.58 -3.09 -22.24
CA SER A 215 28.85 -2.34 -22.33
C SER A 215 29.97 -3.12 -23.05
N ASP A 216 29.99 -4.44 -22.90
CA ASP A 216 31.06 -5.31 -23.35
C ASP A 216 30.57 -6.75 -23.60
N ARG A 217 31.49 -7.64 -24.01
CA ARG A 217 31.22 -9.05 -24.35
C ARG A 217 31.66 -10.04 -23.27
N ALA A 218 32.00 -9.57 -22.06
CA ALA A 218 32.55 -10.38 -20.97
C ALA A 218 33.76 -11.25 -21.39
N ASP A 219 34.58 -10.73 -22.32
CA ASP A 219 35.63 -11.49 -23.03
C ASP A 219 37.06 -10.99 -22.76
N GLY A 220 37.27 -10.16 -21.74
CA GLY A 220 38.59 -9.62 -21.41
C GLY A 220 38.97 -8.36 -22.18
N LYS A 221 38.12 -7.89 -23.13
CA LYS A 221 38.44 -6.74 -24.00
C LYS A 221 37.73 -5.44 -23.59
N LYS A 222 37.22 -5.39 -22.36
CA LYS A 222 36.43 -4.27 -21.84
C LYS A 222 37.14 -2.92 -21.96
N GLU A 223 38.42 -2.83 -21.64
CA GLU A 223 39.17 -1.56 -21.75
C GLU A 223 39.17 -0.96 -23.17
N LEU A 224 39.14 -1.81 -24.21
CA LEU A 224 39.05 -1.35 -25.59
C LEU A 224 37.66 -0.79 -25.92
N ALA A 225 36.62 -1.40 -25.33
CA ALA A 225 35.25 -0.92 -25.46
C ALA A 225 35.03 0.40 -24.70
N ASP A 226 35.60 0.52 -23.51
CA ASP A 226 35.49 1.72 -22.66
C ASP A 226 36.21 2.92 -23.28
N ARG A 227 37.39 2.72 -23.90
CA ARG A 227 38.09 3.76 -24.68
C ARG A 227 37.25 4.33 -25.84
N ARG A 228 36.22 3.60 -26.30
CA ARG A 228 35.29 4.04 -27.34
C ARG A 228 34.01 4.69 -26.79
N GLY A 229 33.93 4.89 -25.47
CA GLY A 229 32.76 5.49 -24.81
C GLY A 229 31.54 4.56 -24.76
N LEU A 230 31.72 3.25 -25.01
CA LEU A 230 30.59 2.31 -25.11
C LEU A 230 29.88 2.09 -23.79
N GLN A 231 30.60 2.14 -22.66
CA GLN A 231 29.98 2.06 -21.33
C GLN A 231 29.05 3.25 -21.05
N HIS A 232 29.43 4.47 -21.45
CA HIS A 232 28.56 5.65 -21.34
C HIS A 232 27.33 5.50 -22.21
N ARG A 233 27.50 5.08 -23.47
CA ARG A 233 26.37 4.85 -24.38
C ARG A 233 25.42 3.80 -23.83
N ALA A 234 25.93 2.69 -23.31
CA ALA A 234 25.14 1.62 -22.72
C ALA A 234 24.35 2.10 -21.49
N ALA A 235 24.97 2.89 -20.62
CA ALA A 235 24.28 3.49 -19.48
C ALA A 235 23.19 4.48 -19.91
N ASP A 236 23.47 5.32 -20.91
CA ASP A 236 22.51 6.29 -21.44
C ASP A 236 21.31 5.61 -22.11
N THR A 237 21.51 4.54 -22.89
CA THR A 237 20.39 3.79 -23.51
C THR A 237 19.56 3.04 -22.48
N ALA A 238 20.20 2.44 -21.47
CA ALA A 238 19.52 1.78 -20.35
C ALA A 238 18.68 2.78 -19.54
N ALA A 239 19.25 3.95 -19.20
CA ALA A 239 18.57 5.01 -18.49
C ALA A 239 17.38 5.56 -19.29
N ALA A 240 17.56 5.80 -20.59
CA ALA A 240 16.47 6.28 -21.46
C ALA A 240 15.29 5.31 -21.49
N PHE A 241 15.56 4.00 -21.62
CA PHE A 241 14.51 2.98 -21.58
C PHE A 241 13.84 2.89 -20.21
N ALA A 242 14.62 2.84 -19.12
CA ALA A 242 14.10 2.77 -17.76
C ALA A 242 13.22 3.98 -17.40
N VAL A 243 13.62 5.19 -17.81
CA VAL A 243 12.85 6.42 -17.60
C VAL A 243 11.56 6.42 -18.43
N ALA A 244 11.61 5.97 -19.69
CA ALA A 244 10.40 5.83 -20.50
C ALA A 244 9.42 4.82 -19.88
N LEU A 245 9.93 3.71 -19.32
CA LEU A 245 9.12 2.75 -18.58
C LEU A 245 8.55 3.35 -17.28
N CYS A 246 9.32 4.16 -16.55
CA CYS A 246 8.80 4.90 -15.40
C CYS A 246 7.61 5.77 -15.80
N ARG A 247 7.73 6.60 -16.84
CA ARG A 247 6.59 7.40 -17.35
C ARG A 247 5.41 6.53 -17.74
N ALA A 248 5.67 5.37 -18.35
CA ALA A 248 4.63 4.45 -18.73
C ALA A 248 3.95 3.78 -17.53
N LEU A 249 4.57 3.69 -16.34
CA LEU A 249 3.91 3.15 -15.14
C LEU A 249 2.75 4.03 -14.68
N GLU A 250 2.78 5.33 -15.00
CA GLU A 250 1.68 6.25 -14.77
C GLU A 250 0.52 6.03 -15.76
N SER A 251 0.86 5.75 -17.02
CA SER A 251 -0.11 5.65 -18.15
C SER A 251 -0.50 4.21 -18.50
N GLY A 252 0.17 3.22 -17.91
CA GLY A 252 0.10 1.83 -18.34
C GLY A 252 -1.32 1.32 -18.16
N PRO A 253 -1.85 0.52 -19.11
CA PRO A 253 -3.11 -0.13 -18.88
C PRO A 253 -2.98 -0.89 -17.57
N GLY A 254 -3.82 -0.52 -16.60
CA GLY A 254 -4.22 -1.44 -15.56
C GLY A 254 -4.59 -2.78 -16.17
N PRO A 255 -4.60 -3.87 -15.37
CA PRO A 255 -5.44 -5.00 -15.77
C PRO A 255 -6.78 -4.43 -16.32
N PRO A 256 -7.26 -4.88 -17.50
CA PRO A 256 -8.51 -4.36 -18.06
C PRO A 256 -9.53 -4.51 -16.95
N ALA A 257 -10.04 -3.39 -16.43
CA ALA A 257 -10.66 -3.29 -15.10
C ALA A 257 -11.42 -4.57 -14.72
N THR A 258 -10.71 -5.54 -14.14
CA THR A 258 -11.33 -6.65 -13.44
C THR A 258 -11.65 -5.99 -12.13
N VAL A 259 -12.92 -5.57 -12.01
CA VAL A 259 -13.50 -4.90 -10.84
C VAL A 259 -12.83 -5.40 -9.55
N ALA A 260 -11.86 -4.62 -9.10
CA ALA A 260 -11.23 -4.60 -7.78
C ALA A 260 -10.19 -3.45 -7.91
N GLU A 261 -10.11 -2.42 -7.07
CA GLU A 261 -10.52 -2.34 -5.67
C GLU A 261 -10.87 -0.89 -5.36
N SER A 262 -12.14 -0.53 -5.57
CA SER A 262 -12.69 0.54 -4.76
C SER A 262 -12.88 -0.02 -3.35
N VAL A 263 -12.16 0.51 -2.38
CA VAL A 263 -12.38 0.17 -0.97
C VAL A 263 -13.70 0.79 -0.56
N ARG A 264 -14.63 -0.03 -0.09
CA ARG A 264 -15.87 0.46 0.50
C ARG A 264 -15.53 1.12 1.83
N ILE A 265 -15.86 2.39 1.96
CA ILE A 265 -15.73 3.17 3.17
C ILE A 265 -17.05 3.17 3.91
N SER A 266 -17.00 2.82 5.19
CA SER A 266 -18.09 3.04 6.12
C SER A 266 -17.61 3.86 7.30
N THR A 267 -18.20 5.03 7.52
CA THR A 267 -17.85 5.88 8.65
C THR A 267 -19.00 5.99 9.65
N ALA A 268 -18.68 6.00 10.94
CA ALA A 268 -19.70 6.10 11.98
C ALA A 268 -19.16 6.70 13.28
N ALA A 269 -20.06 7.18 14.13
CA ALA A 269 -19.79 7.51 15.51
C ALA A 269 -20.53 6.52 16.42
N LEU A 270 -19.87 6.05 17.48
CA LEU A 270 -20.42 5.08 18.43
C LEU A 270 -20.47 5.70 19.83
N LEU A 271 -21.61 5.61 20.50
CA LEU A 271 -21.74 5.95 21.90
C LEU A 271 -21.44 4.72 22.76
N ARG A 272 -20.55 4.90 23.72
CA ARG A 272 -20.30 3.94 24.78
C ARG A 272 -21.00 4.40 26.04
N VAL A 273 -22.02 3.66 26.44
CA VAL A 273 -22.65 3.78 27.77
C VAL A 273 -22.31 2.53 28.55
N ARG A 274 -21.55 2.68 29.63
CA ARG A 274 -21.01 1.55 30.39
C ARG A 274 -21.27 1.68 31.89
N ASP A 275 -21.36 0.53 32.52
CA ASP A 275 -21.34 0.34 33.97
C ASP A 275 -20.41 -0.86 34.27
N ASP A 276 -19.28 -0.59 34.92
CA ASP A 276 -18.14 -1.50 35.02
C ASP A 276 -17.73 -2.12 33.66
N ASP A 277 -17.91 -3.44 33.49
CA ASP A 277 -17.58 -4.21 32.27
C ASP A 277 -18.83 -4.55 31.43
N ARG A 278 -19.96 -3.88 31.71
CA ARG A 278 -21.22 -4.00 30.96
C ARG A 278 -21.45 -2.76 30.10
N PHE A 279 -22.05 -2.98 28.93
CA PHE A 279 -22.35 -1.97 27.93
C PHE A 279 -23.82 -2.00 27.54
N ILE A 280 -24.41 -0.83 27.33
CA ILE A 280 -25.77 -0.72 26.81
C ILE A 280 -25.75 -0.91 25.30
N LEU A 281 -26.62 -1.80 24.80
CA LEU A 281 -26.85 -2.03 23.38
C LEU A 281 -28.34 -1.84 23.05
N PHE A 282 -28.62 -1.29 21.86
CA PHE A 282 -29.97 -1.09 21.35
C PHE A 282 -30.33 -2.16 20.33
N HIS A 283 -31.60 -2.55 20.32
CA HIS A 283 -32.18 -3.43 19.32
C HIS A 283 -32.21 -2.73 17.96
N SER A 284 -31.81 -3.46 16.91
CA SER A 284 -31.91 -2.95 15.54
C SER A 284 -33.25 -3.36 14.91
N PRO A 285 -34.15 -2.42 14.57
CA PRO A 285 -35.43 -2.76 13.95
C PRO A 285 -35.26 -3.38 12.56
N THR A 286 -34.17 -3.02 11.86
CA THR A 286 -33.84 -3.57 10.54
C THR A 286 -33.29 -5.00 10.59
N ARG A 287 -32.95 -5.50 11.79
CA ARG A 287 -32.42 -6.86 12.02
C ARG A 287 -32.99 -7.43 13.32
N PRO A 288 -34.21 -8.01 13.28
CA PRO A 288 -34.87 -8.55 14.46
C PRO A 288 -33.95 -9.51 15.24
N GLY A 289 -33.74 -9.20 16.52
CA GLY A 289 -32.92 -10.00 17.44
C GLY A 289 -31.43 -9.64 17.46
N ALA A 290 -31.00 -8.65 16.68
CA ALA A 290 -29.65 -8.09 16.73
C ALA A 290 -29.59 -6.81 17.57
N TYR A 291 -28.53 -6.69 18.36
CA TYR A 291 -28.28 -5.55 19.26
C TYR A 291 -26.90 -4.96 18.99
N GLY A 292 -26.82 -3.63 18.97
CA GLY A 292 -25.59 -2.91 18.66
C GLY A 292 -25.37 -1.69 19.54
N PRO A 293 -24.16 -1.13 19.51
CA PRO A 293 -23.88 0.11 20.21
C PRO A 293 -24.77 1.23 19.62
N PRO A 294 -25.30 2.13 20.45
CA PRO A 294 -26.02 3.29 19.94
C PRO A 294 -25.11 4.14 19.06
N GLY A 295 -25.63 4.61 17.94
CA GLY A 295 -24.92 5.48 17.02
C GLY A 295 -25.00 5.02 15.57
N GLY A 296 -24.48 5.86 14.68
CA GLY A 296 -24.69 5.64 13.27
C GLY A 296 -23.74 6.44 12.41
N VAL A 297 -24.17 6.71 11.19
CA VAL A 297 -23.26 7.15 10.13
C VAL A 297 -23.15 8.65 10.10
N VAL A 298 -21.90 9.11 9.98
CA VAL A 298 -21.58 10.53 9.87
C VAL A 298 -22.13 11.07 8.56
N LYS A 299 -22.78 12.23 8.61
CA LYS A 299 -23.24 12.91 7.39
C LYS A 299 -22.15 13.82 6.79
N LEU A 300 -22.06 13.79 5.46
CA LEU A 300 -21.27 14.67 4.64
C LEU A 300 -22.04 15.98 4.39
N ARG A 301 -21.37 17.12 4.58
CA ARG A 301 -21.92 18.46 4.32
C ARG A 301 -21.58 18.94 2.92
N SER A 302 -20.38 18.63 2.42
CA SER A 302 -19.96 18.86 1.02
C SER A 302 -19.07 17.72 0.52
N SER A 303 -19.18 17.37 -0.77
CA SER A 303 -18.35 16.34 -1.41
C SER A 303 -17.12 16.88 -2.13
N ASP A 304 -16.94 18.21 -2.24
CA ASP A 304 -15.91 18.80 -3.11
C ASP A 304 -14.49 18.27 -2.82
N ALA A 305 -14.10 18.25 -1.54
CA ALA A 305 -12.79 17.74 -1.11
C ALA A 305 -12.65 16.21 -1.29
N LEU A 306 -13.77 15.49 -1.23
CA LEU A 306 -13.82 14.04 -1.37
C LEU A 306 -13.83 13.56 -2.83
N GLU A 307 -14.41 14.36 -3.73
CA GLU A 307 -14.36 14.11 -5.18
C GLU A 307 -12.92 14.15 -5.70
N ALA A 308 -12.09 15.04 -5.15
CA ALA A 308 -10.66 15.13 -5.47
C ALA A 308 -9.87 13.87 -5.08
N VAL A 309 -10.34 13.10 -4.09
CA VAL A 309 -9.76 11.80 -3.70
C VAL A 309 -10.50 10.62 -4.35
N GLY A 310 -11.40 10.90 -5.31
CA GLY A 310 -12.13 9.90 -6.06
C GLY A 310 -13.24 9.19 -5.27
N PHE A 311 -13.69 9.75 -4.15
CA PHE A 311 -14.80 9.20 -3.38
C PHE A 311 -16.09 9.20 -4.20
N ARG A 312 -16.81 8.08 -4.17
CA ARG A 312 -18.13 7.91 -4.79
C ARG A 312 -19.10 7.43 -3.74
N ALA A 313 -20.13 8.21 -3.45
CA ALA A 313 -21.17 7.81 -2.50
C ALA A 313 -21.85 6.50 -2.95
N GLU A 314 -22.26 5.67 -1.98
CA GLU A 314 -22.97 4.42 -2.25
C GLU A 314 -24.33 4.71 -2.94
N PRO A 315 -24.69 3.98 -4.03
CA PRO A 315 -25.93 4.25 -4.75
C PRO A 315 -27.17 4.09 -3.86
N ARG A 316 -28.07 5.06 -3.96
CA ARG A 316 -29.28 5.20 -3.14
C ARG A 316 -30.16 3.94 -3.21
N ARG A 317 -30.41 3.31 -2.05
CA ARG A 317 -31.48 2.30 -1.91
C ARG A 317 -32.79 2.87 -1.38
N ASN A 318 -32.78 4.00 -0.67
CA ASN A 318 -33.98 4.70 -0.14
C ASN A 318 -33.71 6.21 0.10
N SER A 319 -34.78 7.01 0.22
CA SER A 319 -34.74 8.47 0.43
C SER A 319 -34.16 8.93 1.77
N ALA A 320 -34.01 8.03 2.75
CA ALA A 320 -33.52 8.34 4.10
C ALA A 320 -31.99 8.52 4.22
N MET A 321 -31.20 8.05 3.23
CA MET A 321 -29.73 8.06 3.28
C MET A 321 -29.10 9.35 2.72
N HIS A 322 -29.77 10.50 2.88
CA HIS A 322 -29.28 11.75 2.28
C HIS A 322 -28.03 12.25 3.01
N GLY A 323 -26.88 12.23 2.33
CA GLY A 323 -25.63 12.75 2.84
C GLY A 323 -24.80 11.76 3.65
N ASP A 324 -25.14 10.48 3.72
CA ASP A 324 -24.31 9.50 4.45
C ASP A 324 -22.87 9.44 3.91
N LEU A 325 -21.89 9.54 4.80
CA LEU A 325 -20.48 9.33 4.48
C LEU A 325 -20.16 7.83 4.41
N ARG A 326 -20.79 7.20 3.41
CA ARG A 326 -20.64 5.80 3.01
C ARG A 326 -20.47 5.74 1.50
N GLY A 327 -19.47 5.00 1.04
CA GLY A 327 -19.15 5.00 -0.38
C GLY A 327 -17.91 4.22 -0.71
N PHE A 328 -17.28 4.60 -1.80
CA PHE A 328 -16.21 3.86 -2.45
C PHE A 328 -15.07 4.83 -2.76
N VAL A 329 -13.86 4.49 -2.36
CA VAL A 329 -12.64 5.22 -2.77
C VAL A 329 -11.74 4.27 -3.53
N PRO A 330 -10.99 4.73 -4.54
CA PRO A 330 -9.91 3.94 -5.11
C PRO A 330 -8.94 3.49 -4.00
N GLY A 331 -8.48 2.23 -4.00
CA GLY A 331 -7.53 1.74 -2.98
C GLY A 331 -6.27 2.60 -2.85
N ILE A 332 -5.77 3.14 -3.98
CA ILE A 332 -4.62 4.08 -4.00
C ILE A 332 -4.91 5.40 -3.26
N ALA A 333 -6.18 5.81 -3.17
CA ALA A 333 -6.61 7.05 -2.52
C ALA A 333 -7.01 6.84 -1.04
N LEU A 334 -6.86 5.64 -0.49
CA LEU A 334 -7.26 5.34 0.89
C LEU A 334 -6.51 6.21 1.92
N GLY A 335 -5.21 6.45 1.69
CA GLY A 335 -4.40 7.31 2.53
C GLY A 335 -4.86 8.78 2.50
N ASP A 336 -5.27 9.28 1.33
CA ASP A 336 -5.83 10.62 1.17
C ASP A 336 -7.19 10.76 1.86
N PHE A 337 -8.05 9.75 1.71
CA PHE A 337 -9.32 9.69 2.44
C PHE A 337 -9.12 9.75 3.96
N LEU A 338 -8.19 8.95 4.51
CA LEU A 338 -7.90 8.94 5.94
C LEU A 338 -7.27 10.26 6.43
N ARG A 339 -6.49 10.95 5.60
CA ARG A 339 -5.99 12.31 5.90
C ARG A 339 -7.15 13.31 5.97
N TRP A 340 -8.03 13.31 4.97
CA TRP A 340 -9.22 14.14 4.95
C TRP A 340 -10.11 13.89 6.18
N TRP A 341 -10.36 12.62 6.52
CA TRP A 341 -11.19 12.25 7.69
C TRP A 341 -10.71 12.94 8.97
N ARG A 342 -9.39 12.95 9.23
CA ARG A 342 -8.80 13.55 10.43
C ARG A 342 -8.97 15.07 10.53
N THR A 343 -9.24 15.75 9.42
CA THR A 343 -9.45 17.20 9.43
C THR A 343 -10.80 17.60 10.04
N GLY A 344 -11.79 16.69 10.02
CA GLY A 344 -13.16 17.02 10.39
C GLY A 344 -13.87 17.98 9.42
N ALA A 345 -13.23 18.36 8.31
CA ALA A 345 -13.79 19.30 7.35
C ALA A 345 -14.95 18.68 6.57
N ASP A 346 -15.93 19.51 6.23
CA ASP A 346 -17.06 19.19 5.34
C ASP A 346 -17.89 17.96 5.75
N ARG A 347 -17.83 17.58 7.03
CA ARG A 347 -18.65 16.51 7.63
C ARG A 347 -19.28 16.96 8.95
N GLU A 348 -20.32 16.26 9.34
CA GLU A 348 -20.92 16.34 10.66
C GLU A 348 -19.89 15.97 11.74
N SER A 349 -19.91 16.70 12.86
CA SER A 349 -19.05 16.34 14.00
C SER A 349 -19.58 15.05 14.64
N ALA A 350 -18.71 14.22 15.21
CA ALA A 350 -19.16 13.00 15.87
C ALA A 350 -20.17 13.25 17.02
N PRO A 351 -20.06 14.32 17.84
CA PRO A 351 -21.11 14.68 18.80
C PRO A 351 -22.46 15.01 18.16
N ASP A 352 -22.48 15.75 17.05
CA ASP A 352 -23.74 16.07 16.35
C ASP A 352 -24.36 14.82 15.73
N CYS A 353 -23.52 13.97 15.11
CA CYS A 353 -23.91 12.68 14.59
C CYS A 353 -24.54 11.80 15.66
N LEU A 354 -23.91 11.69 16.83
CA LEU A 354 -24.43 10.87 17.93
C LEU A 354 -25.76 11.39 18.45
N ARG A 355 -25.93 12.70 18.62
CA ARG A 355 -27.22 13.26 19.07
C ARG A 355 -28.33 12.97 18.08
N ARG A 356 -28.06 13.14 16.79
CA ARG A 356 -29.03 12.84 15.73
C ARG A 356 -29.39 11.36 15.69
N GLU A 357 -28.40 10.48 15.66
CA GLU A 357 -28.61 9.02 15.60
C GLU A 357 -29.30 8.51 16.87
N LEU A 358 -28.98 9.02 18.05
CA LEU A 358 -29.67 8.66 19.29
C LEU A 358 -31.15 9.05 19.26
N VAL A 359 -31.51 10.22 18.73
CA VAL A 359 -32.92 10.61 18.57
C VAL A 359 -33.64 9.66 17.62
N GLU A 360 -33.01 9.29 16.51
CA GLU A 360 -33.54 8.34 15.53
C GLU A 360 -33.72 6.94 16.16
N GLU A 361 -32.68 6.39 16.78
CA GLU A 361 -32.71 5.07 17.41
C GLU A 361 -33.67 5.00 18.60
N LEU A 362 -33.74 6.05 19.44
CA LEU A 362 -34.72 6.13 20.53
C LEU A 362 -36.15 6.06 19.99
N ALA A 363 -36.46 6.74 18.89
CA ALA A 363 -37.76 6.64 18.26
C ALA A 363 -38.01 5.22 17.70
N GLU A 364 -37.00 4.58 17.11
CA GLU A 364 -37.07 3.21 16.59
C GLU A 364 -37.36 2.17 17.68
N ILE A 365 -36.82 2.35 18.88
CA ILE A 365 -37.10 1.49 20.03
C ILE A 365 -38.36 1.87 20.81
N GLY A 366 -39.18 2.79 20.28
CA GLY A 366 -40.47 3.18 20.88
C GLY A 366 -40.37 4.24 21.97
N ARG A 367 -39.23 4.93 22.08
CA ARG A 367 -38.94 5.97 23.09
C ARG A 367 -38.67 7.38 22.52
N PRO A 368 -39.50 7.90 21.59
CA PRO A 368 -39.33 9.26 21.08
C PRO A 368 -39.52 10.34 22.17
N ASP A 369 -40.14 9.98 23.30
CA ASP A 369 -40.28 10.83 24.49
C ASP A 369 -38.93 11.28 25.07
N LEU A 370 -37.88 10.51 24.83
CA LEU A 370 -36.53 10.78 25.35
C LEU A 370 -35.69 11.68 24.44
N ALA A 371 -36.17 12.04 23.25
CA ALA A 371 -35.44 12.91 22.34
C ALA A 371 -34.97 14.24 22.98
N PRO A 372 -35.78 14.95 23.80
CA PRO A 372 -35.35 16.17 24.47
C PRO A 372 -34.21 15.97 25.50
N GLU A 373 -33.97 14.75 25.95
CA GLU A 373 -32.84 14.46 26.86
C GLU A 373 -31.49 14.33 26.14
N VAL A 374 -31.53 14.10 24.83
CA VAL A 374 -30.36 14.00 23.96
C VAL A 374 -29.84 15.38 23.55
N ASP A 375 -30.75 16.36 23.46
CA ASP A 375 -30.44 17.74 23.11
C ASP A 375 -29.35 18.31 24.02
N ASP A 376 -28.24 18.75 23.41
CA ASP A 376 -27.06 19.28 24.08
C ASP A 376 -26.42 18.37 25.15
N VAL A 377 -26.66 17.05 25.12
CA VAL A 377 -25.97 16.13 26.03
C VAL A 377 -24.45 16.22 25.75
N PRO A 378 -23.62 16.48 26.77
CA PRO A 378 -22.20 16.61 26.55
C PRO A 378 -21.55 15.23 26.39
N LEU A 379 -20.63 15.17 25.42
CA LEU A 379 -19.96 13.94 24.98
C LEU A 379 -18.45 14.15 25.05
N THR A 380 -17.72 13.12 25.50
CA THR A 380 -16.25 13.13 25.57
C THR A 380 -15.66 12.08 24.64
N PRO A 381 -14.68 12.44 23.78
CA PRO A 381 -14.06 11.49 22.87
C PRO A 381 -13.27 10.44 23.66
N VAL A 382 -13.37 9.18 23.23
CA VAL A 382 -12.64 8.06 23.81
C VAL A 382 -11.51 7.63 22.89
N ARG A 383 -11.81 7.36 21.62
CA ARG A 383 -10.83 6.91 20.61
C ARG A 383 -11.38 7.00 19.20
N SER A 384 -10.48 6.94 18.23
CA SER A 384 -10.80 6.64 16.83
C SER A 384 -10.35 5.23 16.48
N VAL A 385 -11.15 4.51 15.69
CA VAL A 385 -10.85 3.16 15.23
C VAL A 385 -10.79 3.15 13.72
N VAL A 386 -9.78 2.49 13.16
CA VAL A 386 -9.65 2.21 11.73
C VAL A 386 -9.59 0.69 11.58
N ASP A 387 -10.66 0.10 11.05
CA ASP A 387 -10.82 -1.36 10.89
C ASP A 387 -10.81 -1.74 9.40
N GLY A 388 -9.71 -2.35 8.97
CA GLY A 388 -9.47 -2.78 7.59
C GLY A 388 -8.41 -1.97 6.85
N PRO A 389 -8.36 -2.05 5.52
CA PRO A 389 -9.35 -2.71 4.65
C PRO A 389 -9.33 -4.24 4.80
N TRP A 390 -10.51 -4.85 4.83
CA TRP A 390 -10.68 -6.30 4.88
C TRP A 390 -11.53 -6.78 3.72
N SER A 391 -11.19 -7.94 3.14
CA SER A 391 -12.05 -8.58 2.15
C SER A 391 -13.38 -9.00 2.75
N VAL A 392 -14.47 -8.64 2.07
CA VAL A 392 -15.82 -8.99 2.49
C VAL A 392 -16.28 -10.23 1.71
N PRO A 393 -16.71 -11.31 2.39
CA PRO A 393 -17.16 -12.53 1.71
C PRO A 393 -18.25 -12.22 0.67
N ALA A 394 -18.06 -12.73 -0.55
CA ALA A 394 -18.96 -12.54 -1.70
C ALA A 394 -19.18 -11.08 -2.15
N ALA A 395 -18.36 -10.13 -1.69
CA ALA A 395 -18.34 -8.77 -2.23
C ALA A 395 -17.17 -8.57 -3.22
N PRO A 396 -17.34 -7.79 -4.29
CA PRO A 396 -16.27 -7.47 -5.23
C PRO A 396 -15.38 -6.31 -4.73
N TYR A 397 -15.30 -6.10 -3.42
CA TYR A 397 -14.56 -5.00 -2.80
C TYR A 397 -14.03 -5.38 -1.41
N ASP A 398 -12.93 -4.75 -1.02
CA ASP A 398 -12.50 -4.68 0.39
C ASP A 398 -13.24 -3.56 1.11
N GLN A 399 -13.36 -3.66 2.43
CA GLN A 399 -14.05 -2.67 3.25
C GLN A 399 -13.15 -2.12 4.35
N LEU A 400 -13.04 -0.78 4.39
CA LEU A 400 -12.48 -0.02 5.49
C LEU A 400 -13.62 0.60 6.31
N ARG A 401 -13.53 0.49 7.64
CA ARG A 401 -14.40 1.19 8.57
C ARG A 401 -13.62 2.19 9.38
N VAL A 402 -14.21 3.36 9.59
CA VAL A 402 -13.65 4.38 10.47
C VAL A 402 -14.69 4.78 11.49
N PHE A 403 -14.36 4.62 12.77
CA PHE A 403 -15.24 4.95 13.88
C PHE A 403 -14.65 6.02 14.77
N GLU A 404 -15.49 6.88 15.34
CA GLU A 404 -15.15 7.68 16.51
C GLU A 404 -16.02 7.25 17.69
N VAL A 405 -15.41 6.85 18.80
CA VAL A 405 -16.10 6.35 19.99
C VAL A 405 -16.13 7.45 21.05
N TYR A 406 -17.30 7.70 21.63
CA TYR A 406 -17.53 8.72 22.65
C TYR A 406 -18.19 8.13 23.90
N ASP A 407 -17.94 8.76 25.04
CA ASP A 407 -18.70 8.56 26.28
C ASP A 407 -19.64 9.74 26.51
N LEU A 408 -20.68 9.53 27.32
CA LEU A 408 -21.37 10.62 28.01
C LEU A 408 -20.38 11.32 28.95
N ALA A 409 -20.33 12.66 28.92
CA ALA A 409 -19.33 13.42 29.66
C ALA A 409 -19.45 13.19 31.18
N PRO A 410 -18.39 12.71 31.86
CA PRO A 410 -18.46 12.38 33.28
C PRO A 410 -18.64 13.64 34.13
N GLY A 411 -19.53 13.57 35.12
CA GLY A 411 -19.76 14.67 36.07
C GLY A 411 -20.65 15.82 35.56
N ASP A 412 -21.12 15.77 34.31
CA ASP A 412 -22.16 16.70 33.84
C ASP A 412 -23.56 16.17 34.21
N ALA A 413 -24.38 17.03 34.82
CA ALA A 413 -25.68 16.62 35.33
C ALA A 413 -26.67 16.13 34.24
N ARG A 414 -26.56 16.62 33.00
CA ARG A 414 -27.39 16.19 31.87
C ARG A 414 -26.94 14.83 31.36
N ALA A 415 -25.64 14.66 31.16
CA ALA A 415 -25.05 13.38 30.79
C ALA A 415 -25.36 12.29 31.83
N GLU A 416 -25.26 12.60 33.12
CA GLU A 416 -25.57 11.67 34.21
C GLU A 416 -27.06 11.34 34.36
N ARG A 417 -27.94 12.30 34.04
CA ARG A 417 -29.37 12.04 33.97
C ARG A 417 -29.69 11.10 32.81
N PHE A 418 -29.21 11.42 31.61
CA PHE A 418 -29.45 10.59 30.43
C PHE A 418 -28.86 9.18 30.58
N ARG A 419 -27.66 9.06 31.16
CA ARG A 419 -27.07 7.77 31.54
C ARG A 419 -28.01 6.96 32.43
N ARG A 420 -28.54 7.57 33.50
CA ARG A 420 -29.49 6.90 34.40
C ARG A 420 -30.79 6.49 33.72
N THR A 421 -31.28 7.31 32.79
CA THR A 421 -32.44 6.95 31.96
C THR A 421 -32.14 5.69 31.16
N LEU A 422 -31.02 5.65 30.41
CA LEU A 422 -30.65 4.49 29.60
C LEU A 422 -30.39 3.23 30.44
N THR A 423 -29.72 3.35 31.59
CA THR A 423 -29.53 2.21 32.49
C THR A 423 -30.87 1.70 33.02
N GLY A 424 -31.81 2.61 33.33
CA GLY A 424 -33.16 2.23 33.74
C GLY A 424 -33.91 1.44 32.68
N LEU A 425 -33.73 1.76 31.40
CA LEU A 425 -34.28 0.96 30.30
C LEU A 425 -33.65 -0.43 30.23
N ALA A 426 -32.32 -0.50 30.29
CA ALA A 426 -31.59 -1.77 30.22
C ALA A 426 -31.88 -2.70 31.41
N ASP A 427 -32.26 -2.14 32.55
CA ASP A 427 -32.62 -2.88 33.77
C ASP A 427 -34.11 -3.28 33.82
N ASP A 428 -34.97 -2.73 32.96
CA ASP A 428 -36.41 -3.01 32.93
C ASP A 428 -36.75 -4.18 31.98
N PRO A 429 -37.20 -5.34 32.49
CA PRO A 429 -37.59 -6.47 31.64
C PRO A 429 -38.76 -6.17 30.69
N ALA A 430 -39.53 -5.11 30.94
CA ALA A 430 -40.60 -4.66 30.05
C ALA A 430 -40.09 -3.87 28.82
N GLU A 431 -38.80 -3.50 28.80
CA GLU A 431 -38.15 -2.74 27.74
C GLU A 431 -37.09 -3.59 27.00
N PRO A 432 -37.48 -4.63 26.26
CA PRO A 432 -36.53 -5.57 25.65
C PRO A 432 -35.71 -4.96 24.50
N SER A 433 -35.96 -3.71 24.14
CA SER A 433 -35.28 -2.99 23.08
C SER A 433 -33.92 -2.43 23.49
N VAL A 434 -33.63 -2.40 24.79
CA VAL A 434 -32.34 -1.99 25.35
C VAL A 434 -31.84 -3.09 26.29
N ILE A 435 -30.58 -3.51 26.13
CA ILE A 435 -30.00 -4.58 26.97
C ILE A 435 -28.64 -4.19 27.51
N TRP A 436 -28.26 -4.84 28.60
CA TRP A 436 -26.86 -4.98 29.01
C TRP A 436 -26.20 -6.13 28.27
N ALA A 437 -24.96 -5.92 27.83
CA ALA A 437 -24.05 -6.98 27.41
C ALA A 437 -22.68 -6.76 28.06
N ASP A 438 -22.10 -7.80 28.64
CA ASP A 438 -20.74 -7.73 29.17
C ASP A 438 -19.68 -8.00 28.08
N ARG A 439 -18.40 -7.88 28.43
CA ARG A 439 -17.30 -8.20 27.51
C ARG A 439 -17.39 -9.62 26.95
N THR A 440 -17.78 -10.60 27.76
CA THR A 440 -17.85 -12.01 27.36
C THR A 440 -18.96 -12.21 26.35
N ASP A 441 -20.12 -11.59 26.57
CA ASP A 441 -21.24 -11.59 25.62
C ASP A 441 -20.80 -11.02 24.25
N ILE A 442 -20.08 -9.88 24.27
CA ILE A 442 -19.61 -9.20 23.04
C ILE A 442 -18.54 -10.05 22.32
N GLU A 443 -17.61 -10.66 23.06
CA GLU A 443 -16.59 -11.57 22.51
C GLU A 443 -17.16 -12.88 21.96
N TYR A 444 -18.31 -13.31 22.49
CA TYR A 444 -19.04 -14.47 22.01
C TYR A 444 -20.01 -14.12 20.85
N GLY A 445 -20.38 -12.84 20.71
CA GLY A 445 -21.31 -12.34 19.72
C GLY A 445 -22.78 -12.60 20.08
N ARG A 446 -23.09 -12.91 21.35
CA ARG A 446 -24.45 -13.19 21.84
C ARG A 446 -24.59 -12.83 23.31
N CYS A 447 -25.76 -12.30 23.68
CA CYS A 447 -26.22 -12.17 25.07
C CYS A 447 -27.57 -12.88 25.18
N GLY A 448 -27.61 -14.02 25.86
CA GLY A 448 -28.79 -14.88 25.91
C GLY A 448 -29.32 -15.27 24.51
N PRO A 449 -30.60 -15.01 24.18
CA PRO A 449 -31.15 -15.31 22.86
C PRO A 449 -30.75 -14.27 21.80
N HIS A 450 -30.15 -13.16 22.19
CA HIS A 450 -29.88 -12.01 21.34
C HIS A 450 -28.53 -12.11 20.66
N TYR A 451 -28.46 -11.64 19.41
CA TYR A 451 -27.22 -11.52 18.67
C TYR A 451 -26.58 -10.15 18.92
N ILE A 452 -25.27 -10.13 19.17
CA ILE A 452 -24.52 -8.88 19.34
C ILE A 452 -23.78 -8.54 18.05
N THR A 453 -24.02 -7.33 17.54
CA THR A 453 -23.43 -6.89 16.29
C THR A 453 -21.91 -6.66 16.42
N PRO A 454 -21.11 -6.98 15.37
CA PRO A 454 -19.66 -6.84 15.42
C PRO A 454 -19.10 -5.47 15.81
N PRO A 455 -19.74 -4.32 15.52
CA PRO A 455 -19.27 -3.01 16.00
C PRO A 455 -19.18 -2.89 17.53
N SER A 456 -19.91 -3.71 18.30
CA SER A 456 -19.83 -3.71 19.77
C SER A 456 -18.43 -3.99 20.31
N ALA A 457 -17.57 -4.70 19.57
CA ALA A 457 -16.17 -4.94 19.94
C ALA A 457 -15.37 -3.64 20.16
N PHE A 458 -15.75 -2.56 19.46
CA PHE A 458 -15.08 -1.27 19.54
C PHE A 458 -15.43 -0.47 20.80
N LEU A 459 -16.39 -0.93 21.62
CA LEU A 459 -16.73 -0.33 22.92
C LEU A 459 -15.63 -0.54 23.97
N PHE A 460 -14.79 -1.56 23.83
CA PHE A 460 -13.64 -1.77 24.72
C PHE A 460 -12.31 -2.05 24.02
N GLY A 461 -12.31 -2.32 22.71
CA GLY A 461 -11.09 -2.58 21.93
C GLY A 461 -10.95 -1.70 20.69
N ASP A 462 -9.87 -1.94 19.95
CA ASP A 462 -9.54 -1.35 18.64
C ASP A 462 -9.59 -2.39 17.51
N ARG A 463 -9.88 -3.65 17.85
CA ARG A 463 -9.91 -4.78 16.91
C ARG A 463 -11.29 -5.37 16.80
N ARG A 464 -11.67 -5.72 15.58
CA ARG A 464 -12.85 -6.51 15.28
C ARG A 464 -12.66 -7.95 15.78
N ILE A 465 -13.68 -8.50 16.44
CA ILE A 465 -13.66 -9.87 17.00
C ILE A 465 -14.38 -10.85 16.06
N HIS A 466 -15.49 -10.43 15.46
CA HIS A 466 -16.30 -11.26 14.57
C HIS A 466 -16.42 -10.68 13.16
N PRO A 467 -16.52 -11.53 12.12
CA PRO A 467 -16.89 -11.07 10.78
C PRO A 467 -18.31 -10.48 10.78
N ASP A 468 -18.61 -9.65 9.78
CA ASP A 468 -19.95 -9.09 9.62
C ASP A 468 -21.00 -10.18 9.47
N LEU A 469 -22.17 -9.94 10.06
CA LEU A 469 -23.33 -10.74 9.72
C LEU A 469 -23.70 -10.54 8.25
N PRO A 470 -23.99 -11.61 7.50
CA PRO A 470 -24.65 -11.48 6.22
C PRO A 470 -26.01 -10.79 6.43
N MET A 471 -26.40 -9.92 5.51
CA MET A 471 -27.78 -9.40 5.49
C MET A 471 -28.72 -10.59 5.35
N LEU A 472 -29.65 -10.75 6.30
CA LEU A 472 -30.80 -11.63 6.12
C LEU A 472 -31.55 -11.10 4.88
N ARG A 473 -31.60 -11.91 3.83
CA ARG A 473 -32.30 -11.57 2.58
C ARG A 473 -33.81 -11.69 2.75
#